data_AF-A0A238W0J7-F1
#
_entry.id   AF-A0A238W0J7-F1
#
_cell.length_a   1.000
_cell.length_b   1.000
_cell.length_c   1.000
_cell.angle_alpha   90.00
_cell.angle_beta   90.00
_cell.angle_gamma   90.00
#
_symmetry.space_group_name_H-M   'P 1'
#
loop_
_entity.id
_entity.type
_entity.pdbx_description
1 polymer ?
#
loop_
_entity_poly.entity_id
_entity_poly.type
_entity_poly.pdbx_seq_one_letter_code
_entity_poly.pdbx_strand_id
1 'polypeptide(L)'
;MLHRYRILDAILALREFTVSDLVRYSGVKDNTVRTVLNREARLVERVGVRADGRRGGQQIQYRLRPDAENELIGILRSLDGFGANLPPRAENQEDDPVMLSLIAAENVLLRQLPQAPPGDREELVHLAAADYQTVQMLVADDGGEAATHRKVVELLLRLAEIEQEALRLTAPAPTGEQRDPSSLWAPLSQDGDKKIEAIGRDLYALLQSLPVLADRRLLPDLIRRISNSRFGQAILSAR
;
A
#
# COMPACT_ATOMS: atom_id res chain seq x y z
N MET A 1 -6.73 -2.46 15.34
CA MET A 1 -5.32 -2.03 15.52
C MET A 1 -4.83 -1.15 14.38
N LEU A 2 -5.25 -1.40 13.14
CA LEU A 2 -4.90 -0.65 11.94
C LEU A 2 -5.08 0.88 12.05
N HIS A 3 -6.16 1.38 12.67
CA HIS A 3 -6.35 2.83 12.84
C HIS A 3 -5.29 3.48 13.73
N ARG A 4 -4.89 2.84 14.84
CA ARG A 4 -3.83 3.35 15.72
C ARG A 4 -2.50 3.37 14.97
N TYR A 5 -2.21 2.31 14.23
CA TYR A 5 -1.02 2.22 13.39
C TYR A 5 -0.96 3.37 12.36
N ARG A 6 -2.00 3.55 11.54
CA ARG A 6 -2.06 4.60 10.52
C ARG A 6 -1.90 6.01 11.10
N ILE A 7 -2.44 6.25 12.30
CA ILE A 7 -2.30 7.54 12.98
C ILE A 7 -0.86 7.74 13.48
N LEU A 8 -0.24 6.71 14.07
CA LEU A 8 1.14 6.77 14.56
C LEU A 8 2.15 6.93 13.41
N ASP A 9 1.92 6.25 12.30
CA ASP A 9 2.70 6.41 11.07
C ASP A 9 2.56 7.83 10.50
N ALA A 10 1.33 8.37 10.46
CA ALA A 10 1.08 9.75 10.06
C ALA A 10 1.78 10.79 10.97
N ILE A 11 1.85 10.53 12.29
CA ILE A 11 2.58 11.38 13.24
C ILE A 11 4.07 11.37 12.93
N LEU A 12 4.65 10.20 12.68
CA LEU A 12 6.05 10.06 12.30
C LEU A 12 6.33 10.78 10.98
N ALA A 13 5.45 10.60 9.99
CA ALA A 13 5.55 11.18 8.66
C ALA A 13 5.56 12.70 8.69
N LEU A 14 4.53 13.32 9.27
CA LEU A 14 4.31 14.76 9.19
C LEU A 14 5.21 15.56 10.10
N ARG A 15 5.64 15.00 11.25
CA ARG A 15 6.45 15.63 12.33
C ARG A 15 5.82 16.86 12.99
N GLU A 16 5.19 17.75 12.24
CA GLU A 16 4.31 18.83 12.70
C GLU A 16 2.96 18.73 11.99
N PHE A 17 1.87 18.74 12.75
CA PHE A 17 0.55 18.46 12.20
C PHE A 17 -0.59 19.04 13.04
N THR A 18 -1.75 19.19 12.42
CA THR A 18 -3.05 19.34 13.08
C THR A 18 -3.82 18.02 13.08
N VAL A 19 -4.91 17.96 13.85
CA VAL A 19 -5.83 16.80 13.79
C VAL A 19 -6.36 16.62 12.37
N SER A 20 -6.65 17.71 11.65
CA SER A 20 -7.12 17.65 10.25
C SER A 20 -6.10 17.03 9.32
N ASP A 21 -4.81 17.36 9.50
CA ASP A 21 -3.73 16.80 8.69
C ASP A 21 -3.62 15.29 8.92
N LEU A 22 -3.72 14.84 10.18
CA LEU A 22 -3.73 13.41 10.50
C LEU A 22 -4.96 12.69 9.94
N VAL A 23 -6.15 13.30 9.98
CA VAL A 23 -7.36 12.71 9.37
C VAL A 23 -7.15 12.53 7.87
N ARG A 24 -6.60 13.53 7.20
CA ARG A 24 -6.32 13.49 5.76
C ARG A 24 -5.27 12.46 5.41
N TYR A 25 -4.18 12.40 6.17
CA TYR A 25 -3.05 11.50 5.90
C TYR A 25 -3.38 10.04 6.26
N SER A 26 -4.02 9.79 7.40
CA SER A 26 -4.29 8.43 7.89
C SER A 26 -5.60 7.83 7.35
N GLY A 27 -6.49 8.64 6.77
CA GLY A 27 -7.84 8.23 6.38
C GLY A 27 -8.76 7.87 7.56
N VAL A 28 -8.33 8.15 8.80
CA VAL A 28 -9.07 7.81 10.02
C VAL A 28 -9.93 9.00 10.47
N LYS A 29 -11.15 8.73 10.96
CA LYS A 29 -12.09 9.75 11.44
C LYS A 29 -11.52 10.58 12.59
N ASP A 30 -11.84 11.89 12.61
CA ASP A 30 -11.38 12.88 13.60
C ASP A 30 -11.50 12.40 15.06
N ASN A 31 -12.64 11.84 15.46
CA ASN A 31 -12.85 11.36 16.83
C ASN A 31 -11.86 10.24 17.23
N THR A 32 -11.53 9.36 16.28
CA THR A 32 -10.56 8.29 16.49
C THR A 32 -9.14 8.84 16.55
N VAL A 33 -8.80 9.81 15.69
CA VAL A 33 -7.52 10.53 15.74
C VAL A 33 -7.32 11.19 17.09
N ARG A 34 -8.31 11.94 17.59
CA ARG A 34 -8.26 12.56 18.92
C ARG A 34 -8.09 11.55 20.04
N THR A 35 -8.80 10.42 19.97
CA THR A 35 -8.69 9.35 20.96
C THR A 35 -7.28 8.77 21.00
N VAL A 36 -6.66 8.52 19.84
CA VAL A 36 -5.29 7.99 19.76
C VAL A 36 -4.28 9.04 20.23
N LEU A 37 -4.40 10.30 19.79
CA LEU A 37 -3.53 11.38 20.26
C LEU A 37 -3.58 11.56 21.77
N ASN A 38 -4.76 11.46 22.39
CA ASN A 38 -4.88 11.55 23.85
C ASN A 38 -4.19 10.38 24.56
N ARG A 39 -4.27 9.16 24.00
CA ARG A 39 -3.62 7.97 24.57
C ARG A 39 -2.09 8.01 24.39
N GLU A 40 -1.63 8.60 23.31
CA GLU A 40 -0.21 8.67 22.93
C GLU A 40 0.36 10.08 23.14
N ALA A 41 -0.25 10.87 24.03
CA ALA A 41 0.11 12.26 24.27
C ALA A 41 1.59 12.45 24.67
N ARG A 42 2.22 11.40 25.22
CA ARG A 42 3.65 11.39 25.55
C ARG A 42 4.58 11.51 24.34
N LEU A 43 4.10 11.15 23.14
CA LEU A 43 4.87 11.19 21.91
C LEU A 43 4.87 12.56 21.25
N VAL A 44 3.92 13.43 21.61
CA VAL A 44 3.66 14.67 20.87
C VAL A 44 3.55 15.85 21.84
N GLU A 45 3.99 17.03 21.41
CA GLU A 45 3.83 18.27 22.16
C GLU A 45 2.90 19.22 21.41
N ARG A 46 2.18 20.06 22.17
CA ARG A 46 1.37 21.13 21.61
C ARG A 46 2.26 22.35 21.41
N VAL A 47 2.44 22.76 20.15
CA VAL A 47 3.32 23.87 19.78
C VAL A 47 2.56 25.18 19.69
N GLY A 48 1.25 25.13 19.41
CA GLY A 48 0.45 26.34 19.30
C GLY A 48 -0.92 26.10 18.69
N VAL A 49 -1.42 27.12 18.02
CA VAL A 49 -2.70 27.08 17.32
C VAL A 49 -2.52 27.69 15.94
N ARG A 50 -2.87 26.94 14.90
CA ARG A 50 -2.78 27.37 13.50
C ARG A 50 -4.12 27.98 13.08
N ALA A 51 -4.09 29.19 12.55
CA ALA A 51 -5.27 29.79 11.94
C ALA A 51 -5.55 29.10 10.60
N ASP A 52 -6.72 28.48 10.46
CA ASP A 52 -7.10 27.74 9.25
C ASP A 52 -7.99 28.55 8.28
N GLY A 53 -8.23 29.84 8.59
CA GLY A 53 -9.05 30.73 7.77
C GLY A 53 -10.53 30.34 7.68
N ARG A 54 -11.01 29.31 8.39
CA ARG A 54 -12.40 28.85 8.36
C ARG A 54 -13.21 29.41 9.53
N ARG A 55 -14.50 29.62 9.28
CA ARG A 55 -15.52 29.96 10.30
C ARG A 55 -15.65 28.75 11.23
N GLY A 56 -14.96 28.75 12.38
CA GLY A 56 -15.04 27.63 13.32
C GLY A 56 -13.86 27.37 14.24
N GLY A 57 -12.76 28.13 14.15
CA GLY A 57 -11.78 28.20 15.24
C GLY A 57 -10.39 27.70 14.89
N GLN A 58 -9.41 28.24 15.64
CA GLN A 58 -8.00 27.95 15.49
C GLN A 58 -7.74 26.45 15.81
N GLN A 59 -7.02 25.75 14.93
CA GLN A 59 -6.73 24.33 15.12
C GLN A 59 -5.44 24.14 15.92
N ILE A 60 -5.46 23.24 16.89
CA ILE A 60 -4.29 22.94 17.70
C ILE A 60 -3.19 22.33 16.82
N GLN A 61 -2.00 22.93 16.88
CA GLN A 61 -0.81 22.42 16.20
C GLN A 61 0.01 21.58 17.17
N TYR A 62 0.35 20.38 16.72
CA TYR A 62 1.14 19.40 17.43
C TYR A 62 2.46 19.17 16.71
N ARG A 63 3.45 18.69 17.46
CA ARG A 63 4.74 18.24 16.94
C ARG A 63 5.15 16.94 17.62
N LEU A 64 5.77 16.03 16.86
CA LEU A 64 6.45 14.86 17.40
C LEU A 64 7.61 15.31 18.28
N ARG A 65 7.65 14.86 19.53
CA ARG A 65 8.75 15.21 20.43
C ARG A 65 10.04 14.57 19.94
N PRO A 66 11.18 15.29 19.89
CA PRO A 66 12.44 14.75 19.37
C PRO A 66 12.94 13.52 20.13
N ASP A 67 12.68 13.45 21.44
CA ASP A 67 13.02 12.32 22.30
C ASP A 67 12.10 11.10 22.11
N ALA A 68 10.92 11.30 21.53
CA ALA A 68 9.91 10.26 21.33
C ALA A 68 9.97 9.60 19.94
N GLU A 69 10.79 10.10 19.00
CA GLU A 69 10.87 9.56 17.64
C GLU A 69 11.33 8.09 17.63
N ASN A 70 12.40 7.77 18.37
CA ASN A 70 12.90 6.40 18.49
C ASN A 70 11.89 5.48 19.20
N GLU A 71 11.15 6.00 20.18
CA GLU A 71 10.09 5.25 20.85
C GLU A 71 8.94 4.95 19.88
N LEU A 72 8.50 5.95 19.11
CA LEU A 72 7.46 5.81 18.11
C LEU A 72 7.85 4.79 17.03
N ILE A 73 9.09 4.83 16.54
CA ILE A 73 9.63 3.83 15.63
C ILE A 73 9.60 2.43 16.28
N GLY A 74 9.98 2.33 17.56
CA GLY A 74 9.91 1.08 18.31
C GLY A 74 8.47 0.54 18.45
N ILE A 75 7.51 1.42 18.73
CA ILE A 75 6.08 1.09 18.80
C ILE A 75 5.58 0.61 17.44
N LEU A 76 5.90 1.32 16.36
CA LEU A 76 5.52 0.93 15.00
C LEU A 76 6.09 -0.45 14.66
N ARG A 77 7.38 -0.70 14.90
CA ARG A 77 8.00 -2.03 14.70
C ARG A 77 7.36 -3.13 15.56
N SER A 78 6.96 -2.81 16.78
CA SER A 78 6.25 -3.76 17.64
C SER A 78 4.88 -4.11 17.09
N LEU A 79 4.19 -3.14 16.49
CA LEU A 79 2.91 -3.33 15.81
C LEU A 79 3.08 -4.07 14.48
N ASP A 80 4.21 -3.88 13.80
CA ASP A 80 4.58 -4.64 12.59
C ASP A 80 4.69 -6.14 12.88
N GLY A 81 5.25 -6.51 14.03
CA GLY A 81 5.35 -7.89 14.52
C GLY A 81 4.00 -8.57 14.84
N PHE A 82 2.91 -7.79 14.97
CA PHE A 82 1.55 -8.29 15.16
C PHE A 82 0.71 -8.28 13.86
N GLY A 83 1.33 -8.10 12.69
CA GLY A 83 0.68 -8.22 11.38
C GLY A 83 0.65 -6.95 10.53
N ALA A 84 1.59 -6.02 10.72
CA ALA A 84 1.71 -4.82 9.89
C ALA A 84 3.12 -4.70 9.29
N ASN A 85 3.54 -5.59 8.39
CA ASN A 85 4.85 -5.44 7.74
C ASN A 85 4.88 -4.21 6.79
N LEU A 86 5.41 -3.08 7.26
CA LEU A 86 5.71 -1.87 6.47
C LEU A 86 7.20 -1.49 6.59
N PRO A 87 7.80 -0.81 5.59
CA PRO A 87 9.25 -0.69 5.46
C PRO A 87 9.85 0.42 6.34
N PRO A 88 11.18 0.37 6.54
CA PRO A 88 11.93 1.52 7.05
C PRO A 88 11.92 2.67 6.04
N ARG A 89 11.66 3.88 6.54
CA ARG A 89 11.68 5.17 5.83
C ARG A 89 13.08 5.44 5.25
N ALA A 90 13.18 5.80 3.98
CA ALA A 90 14.43 6.22 3.35
C ALA A 90 14.72 7.68 3.75
N GLU A 91 15.87 7.93 4.38
CA GLU A 91 16.20 9.22 5.04
C GLU A 91 16.51 10.40 4.10
N ASN A 92 16.33 10.32 2.77
CA ASN A 92 16.83 11.36 1.87
C ASN A 92 15.96 11.69 0.63
N GLN A 93 14.65 11.44 0.63
CA GLN A 93 13.77 11.94 -0.44
C GLN A 93 12.96 13.13 0.08
N GLU A 94 13.12 14.30 -0.54
CA GLU A 94 12.19 15.43 -0.39
C GLU A 94 10.75 14.89 -0.50
N ASP A 95 9.87 15.29 0.43
CA ASP A 95 8.52 14.72 0.63
C ASP A 95 7.60 14.92 -0.58
N ASP A 96 7.81 14.16 -1.67
CA ASP A 96 6.88 14.08 -2.79
C ASP A 96 5.70 13.18 -2.38
N PRO A 97 4.51 13.76 -2.15
CA PRO A 97 3.33 12.99 -1.72
C PRO A 97 2.95 11.92 -2.76
N VAL A 98 3.26 12.12 -4.03
CA VAL A 98 3.01 11.16 -5.11
C VAL A 98 3.85 9.92 -4.91
N MET A 99 5.15 10.12 -4.69
CA MET A 99 6.11 9.03 -4.50
C MET A 99 5.78 8.24 -3.23
N LEU A 100 5.39 8.94 -2.16
CA LEU A 100 4.96 8.29 -0.91
C LEU A 100 3.71 7.41 -1.11
N SER A 101 2.69 7.90 -1.82
CA SER A 101 1.50 7.10 -2.13
C SER A 101 1.81 5.88 -3.02
N LEU A 102 2.72 6.03 -3.99
CA LEU A 102 3.16 4.92 -4.83
C LEU A 102 3.91 3.85 -4.02
N ILE A 103 4.88 4.27 -3.20
CA ILE A 103 5.63 3.35 -2.32
C ILE A 103 4.67 2.65 -1.35
N ALA A 104 3.67 3.34 -0.79
CA ALA A 104 2.67 2.73 0.08
C ALA A 104 1.88 1.63 -0.64
N ALA A 105 1.37 1.91 -1.84
CA ALA A 105 0.65 0.94 -2.66
C ALA A 105 1.53 -0.28 -3.01
N GLU A 106 2.78 -0.06 -3.40
CA GLU A 106 3.73 -1.14 -3.69
C GLU A 106 3.95 -2.06 -2.50
N ASN A 107 4.13 -1.50 -1.30
CA ASN A 107 4.36 -2.30 -0.11
C ASN A 107 3.15 -3.15 0.25
N VAL A 108 1.94 -2.60 0.11
CA VAL A 108 0.72 -3.37 0.28
C VAL A 108 0.70 -4.54 -0.70
N LEU A 109 0.97 -4.32 -1.98
CA LEU A 109 0.85 -5.34 -3.03
C LEU A 109 1.98 -6.37 -3.04
N LEU A 110 3.22 -5.96 -2.74
CA LEU A 110 4.41 -6.81 -2.76
C LEU A 110 4.59 -7.59 -1.46
N ARG A 111 4.22 -7.03 -0.31
CA ARG A 111 4.60 -7.57 1.00
C ARG A 111 3.42 -7.98 1.84
N GLN A 112 2.37 -7.15 1.94
CA GLN A 112 1.23 -7.44 2.81
C GLN A 112 0.25 -8.41 2.15
N LEU A 113 -0.14 -8.15 0.91
CA LEU A 113 -1.13 -8.94 0.18
C LEU A 113 -0.77 -10.44 0.09
N PRO A 114 0.49 -10.85 -0.20
CA PRO A 114 0.83 -12.27 -0.26
C PRO A 114 0.72 -12.99 1.09
N GLN A 115 0.95 -12.26 2.19
CA GLN A 115 0.91 -12.78 3.56
C GLN A 115 -0.50 -12.73 4.16
N ALA A 116 -1.40 -11.96 3.56
CA ALA A 116 -2.73 -11.74 4.08
C ALA A 116 -3.63 -12.98 3.94
N PRO A 117 -4.48 -13.27 4.96
CA PRO A 117 -5.55 -14.25 4.85
C PRO A 117 -6.51 -13.92 3.70
N PRO A 118 -7.18 -14.91 3.08
CA PRO A 118 -8.08 -14.68 1.95
C PRO A 118 -9.15 -13.60 2.19
N GLY A 119 -9.67 -13.50 3.42
CA GLY A 119 -10.69 -12.52 3.79
C GLY A 119 -10.22 -11.06 3.79
N ASP A 120 -8.93 -10.81 4.03
CA ASP A 120 -8.37 -9.45 4.14
C ASP A 120 -7.78 -8.96 2.81
N ARG A 121 -7.59 -9.86 1.83
CA ARG A 121 -6.96 -9.55 0.54
C ARG A 121 -7.75 -8.54 -0.28
N GLU A 122 -9.07 -8.60 -0.25
CA GLU A 122 -9.93 -7.66 -0.98
C GLU A 122 -9.77 -6.23 -0.43
N GLU A 123 -9.73 -6.08 0.90
CA GLU A 123 -9.53 -4.78 1.55
C GLU A 123 -8.13 -4.21 1.25
N LEU A 124 -7.09 -5.04 1.23
CA LEU A 124 -5.73 -4.60 0.89
C LEU A 124 -5.58 -4.18 -0.57
N VAL A 125 -6.22 -4.89 -1.52
CA VAL A 125 -6.24 -4.45 -2.92
C VAL A 125 -6.98 -3.13 -3.06
N HIS A 126 -8.13 -2.96 -2.39
CA HIS A 126 -8.84 -1.69 -2.38
C HIS A 126 -8.01 -0.54 -1.80
N LEU A 127 -7.24 -0.80 -0.74
CA LEU A 127 -6.34 0.18 -0.14
C LEU A 127 -5.28 0.64 -1.15
N ALA A 128 -4.55 -0.31 -1.75
CA ALA A 128 -3.53 0.02 -2.74
C ALA A 128 -4.12 0.72 -3.99
N ALA A 129 -5.32 0.34 -4.41
CA ALA A 129 -6.02 0.98 -5.51
C ALA A 129 -6.42 2.44 -5.18
N ALA A 130 -6.82 2.73 -3.94
CA ALA A 130 -7.14 4.09 -3.50
C ALA A 130 -5.90 5.00 -3.49
N ASP A 131 -4.76 4.48 -3.03
CA ASP A 131 -3.48 5.20 -3.08
C ASP A 131 -3.05 5.46 -4.52
N TYR A 132 -3.22 4.47 -5.41
CA TYR A 132 -2.95 4.60 -6.84
C TYR A 132 -3.87 5.62 -7.54
N GLN A 133 -5.16 5.62 -7.23
CA GLN A 133 -6.10 6.62 -7.78
C GLN A 133 -5.76 8.04 -7.31
N THR A 134 -5.32 8.19 -6.06
CA THR A 134 -4.86 9.48 -5.54
C THR A 134 -3.69 10.02 -6.36
N VAL A 135 -2.74 9.16 -6.74
CA VAL A 135 -1.63 9.51 -7.62
C VAL A 135 -2.10 9.92 -9.01
N GLN A 136 -3.05 9.19 -9.61
CA GLN A 136 -3.61 9.53 -10.93
C GLN A 136 -4.26 10.92 -10.95
N MET A 137 -4.88 11.34 -9.84
CA MET A 137 -5.50 12.66 -9.75
C MET A 137 -4.50 13.79 -9.54
N LEU A 138 -3.32 13.50 -8.99
CA LEU A 138 -2.33 14.51 -8.60
C LEU A 138 -1.28 14.80 -9.67
N VAL A 139 -1.11 13.93 -10.66
CA VAL A 139 0.02 14.01 -11.60
C VAL A 139 -0.43 14.15 -13.04
N ALA A 140 0.08 15.17 -13.72
CA ALA A 140 -0.12 15.39 -15.16
C ALA A 140 1.07 14.95 -16.03
N ASP A 141 2.21 14.58 -15.42
CA ASP A 141 3.45 14.23 -16.13
C ASP A 141 3.88 12.78 -15.86
N ASP A 142 4.39 12.13 -16.91
CA ASP A 142 4.75 10.70 -16.95
C ASP A 142 6.28 10.48 -16.91
N GLY A 143 7.02 11.48 -16.47
CA GLY A 143 8.48 11.44 -16.38
C GLY A 143 9.03 10.89 -15.05
N GLY A 144 10.23 10.33 -15.10
CA GLY A 144 11.06 10.08 -13.92
C GLY A 144 10.74 8.81 -13.11
N GLU A 145 11.14 8.83 -11.84
CA GLU A 145 11.08 7.69 -10.92
C GLU A 145 9.63 7.28 -10.63
N ALA A 146 8.76 8.25 -10.35
CA ALA A 146 7.33 8.03 -10.08
C ALA A 146 6.60 7.30 -11.22
N ALA A 147 6.99 7.53 -12.48
CA ALA A 147 6.40 6.82 -13.61
C ALA A 147 6.71 5.31 -13.60
N THR A 148 7.89 4.93 -13.09
CA THR A 148 8.27 3.52 -12.94
C THR A 148 7.48 2.86 -11.83
N HIS A 149 7.42 3.50 -10.66
CA HIS A 149 6.62 3.01 -9.54
C HIS A 149 5.13 2.88 -9.91
N ARG A 150 4.59 3.85 -10.67
CA ARG A 150 3.22 3.79 -11.20
C ARG A 150 2.97 2.53 -12.03
N LYS A 151 3.87 2.21 -12.96
CA LYS A 151 3.78 0.99 -13.79
C LYS A 151 3.88 -0.28 -12.94
N VAL A 152 4.72 -0.28 -11.91
CA VAL A 152 4.83 -1.42 -10.98
C VAL A 152 3.53 -1.62 -10.21
N VAL A 153 2.98 -0.56 -9.60
CA VAL A 153 1.69 -0.62 -8.88
C VAL A 153 0.57 -1.09 -9.81
N GLU A 154 0.48 -0.53 -11.02
CA GLU A 154 -0.52 -0.90 -12.01
C GLU A 154 -0.46 -2.39 -12.36
N LEU A 155 0.75 -2.89 -12.65
CA LEU A 155 0.97 -4.30 -12.97
C LEU A 155 0.55 -5.21 -11.80
N LEU A 156 0.93 -4.83 -10.58
CA LEU A 156 0.60 -5.60 -9.38
C LEU A 156 -0.88 -5.59 -9.04
N LEU A 157 -1.59 -4.48 -9.29
CA LEU A 157 -3.05 -4.40 -9.14
C LEU A 157 -3.74 -5.34 -10.12
N ARG A 158 -3.36 -5.31 -11.40
CA ARG A 158 -3.91 -6.25 -12.41
C ARG A 158 -3.65 -7.71 -12.03
N LEU A 159 -2.45 -8.02 -11.52
CA LEU A 159 -2.15 -9.37 -11.03
C LEU A 159 -3.05 -9.77 -9.85
N ALA A 160 -3.23 -8.87 -8.89
CA ALA A 160 -4.05 -9.13 -7.72
C ALA A 160 -5.54 -9.33 -8.08
N GLU A 161 -6.07 -8.58 -9.06
CA GLU A 161 -7.42 -8.74 -9.57
C GLU A 161 -7.64 -10.14 -10.18
N ILE A 162 -6.73 -10.60 -11.04
CA ILE A 162 -6.83 -11.93 -11.66
C ILE A 162 -6.73 -13.03 -10.59
N GLU A 163 -5.84 -12.87 -9.61
CA GLU A 163 -5.73 -13.81 -8.50
C GLU A 163 -7.01 -13.88 -7.66
N GLN A 164 -7.67 -12.74 -7.41
CA GLN A 164 -8.95 -12.69 -6.69
C GLN A 164 -10.10 -13.27 -7.50
N GLU A 165 -10.23 -12.91 -8.77
CA GLU A 165 -11.25 -13.48 -9.69
C GLU A 165 -11.16 -15.00 -9.65
N ALA A 166 -9.94 -15.51 -9.74
CA ALA A 166 -9.74 -16.91 -9.85
C ALA A 166 -9.81 -17.65 -8.49
N LEU A 167 -9.56 -16.96 -7.37
CA LEU A 167 -9.93 -17.46 -6.04
C LEU A 167 -11.45 -17.60 -5.90
N ARG A 168 -12.23 -16.62 -6.38
CA ARG A 168 -13.71 -16.66 -6.37
C ARG A 168 -14.25 -17.83 -7.19
N LEU A 169 -13.65 -18.13 -8.34
CA LEU A 169 -14.03 -19.27 -9.18
C LEU A 169 -13.72 -20.63 -8.52
N THR A 170 -12.62 -20.71 -7.76
CA THR A 170 -12.20 -21.92 -7.04
C THR A 170 -12.83 -22.09 -5.65
N ALA A 171 -13.51 -21.07 -5.13
CA ALA A 171 -14.18 -21.15 -3.83
C ALA A 171 -15.31 -22.20 -3.89
N PRO A 172 -15.42 -23.08 -2.87
CA PRO A 172 -16.48 -24.07 -2.82
C PRO A 172 -17.84 -23.37 -2.78
N ALA A 173 -18.80 -23.84 -3.58
CA ALA A 173 -20.17 -23.36 -3.52
C ALA A 173 -20.75 -23.58 -2.11
N PRO A 174 -21.66 -22.70 -1.62
CA PRO A 174 -22.29 -22.87 -0.31
C PRO A 174 -23.17 -24.13 -0.21
N THR A 175 -23.55 -24.72 -1.34
CA THR A 175 -24.13 -26.06 -1.43
C THR A 175 -23.00 -27.07 -1.51
N GLY A 176 -22.94 -28.04 -0.58
CA GLY A 176 -21.87 -29.03 -0.39
C GLY A 176 -21.60 -30.01 -1.54
N GLU A 177 -21.59 -29.54 -2.78
CA GLU A 177 -21.05 -30.25 -3.93
C GLU A 177 -19.53 -30.29 -3.82
N GLN A 178 -18.99 -31.48 -3.59
CA GLN A 178 -17.57 -31.76 -3.78
C GLN A 178 -17.22 -31.51 -5.24
N ARG A 179 -16.63 -30.35 -5.53
CA ARG A 179 -15.97 -30.12 -6.82
C ARG A 179 -14.69 -30.95 -6.89
N ASP A 180 -14.52 -31.58 -8.04
CA ASP A 180 -13.34 -32.36 -8.40
C ASP A 180 -12.07 -31.52 -8.18
N PRO A 181 -11.07 -31.96 -7.39
CA PRO A 181 -9.82 -31.23 -7.21
C PRO A 181 -9.06 -30.98 -8.52
N SER A 182 -9.37 -31.72 -9.59
CA SER A 182 -8.89 -31.46 -10.95
C SER A 182 -9.38 -30.11 -11.51
N SER A 183 -10.52 -29.60 -11.02
CA SER A 183 -11.07 -28.29 -11.39
C SER A 183 -10.40 -27.12 -10.65
N LEU A 184 -9.39 -27.37 -9.80
CA LEU A 184 -8.51 -26.30 -9.28
C LEU A 184 -7.70 -25.64 -10.40
N TRP A 185 -7.60 -26.30 -11.55
CA TRP A 185 -7.07 -25.78 -12.81
C TRP A 185 -8.17 -25.35 -13.78
N ALA A 186 -9.36 -25.00 -13.27
CA ALA A 186 -10.40 -24.41 -14.12
C ALA A 186 -9.74 -23.30 -14.93
N PRO A 187 -9.76 -23.40 -16.27
CA PRO A 187 -9.15 -22.39 -17.10
C PRO A 187 -9.75 -21.06 -16.68
N LEU A 188 -8.90 -20.05 -16.53
CA LEU A 188 -9.40 -18.69 -16.51
C LEU A 188 -10.36 -18.51 -17.68
N SER A 189 -11.30 -17.59 -17.58
CA SER A 189 -12.02 -17.16 -18.77
C SER A 189 -10.99 -16.85 -19.87
N GLN A 190 -11.36 -17.01 -21.15
CA GLN A 190 -10.48 -16.63 -22.27
C GLN A 190 -9.98 -15.17 -22.14
N ASP A 191 -10.69 -14.35 -21.39
CA ASP A 191 -10.31 -13.00 -20.98
C ASP A 191 -9.17 -12.98 -19.94
N GLY A 192 -9.19 -13.85 -18.93
CA GLY A 192 -8.14 -13.97 -17.92
C GLY A 192 -6.78 -14.43 -18.47
N ASP A 193 -6.77 -15.37 -19.43
CA ASP A 193 -5.52 -15.81 -20.07
C ASP A 193 -4.87 -14.65 -20.86
N LYS A 194 -5.67 -13.88 -21.59
CA LYS A 194 -5.20 -12.67 -22.30
C LYS A 194 -4.66 -11.61 -21.34
N LYS A 195 -5.29 -11.44 -20.16
CA LYS A 195 -4.80 -10.52 -19.13
C LYS A 195 -3.46 -10.97 -18.55
N ILE A 196 -3.25 -12.26 -18.33
CA ILE A 196 -1.96 -12.80 -17.88
C ILE A 196 -0.87 -12.57 -18.91
N GLU A 197 -1.14 -12.83 -20.18
CA GLU A 197 -0.20 -12.59 -21.28
C GLU A 197 0.16 -11.09 -21.39
N ALA A 198 -0.84 -10.20 -21.21
CA ALA A 198 -0.61 -8.77 -21.16
C ALA A 198 0.29 -8.37 -19.97
N ILE A 199 0.08 -8.93 -18.78
CA ILE A 199 0.94 -8.70 -17.61
C ILE A 199 2.38 -9.14 -17.89
N GLY A 200 2.58 -10.29 -18.54
CA GLY A 200 3.91 -10.76 -18.91
C GLY A 200 4.65 -9.83 -19.87
N ARG A 201 3.95 -9.33 -20.91
CA ARG A 201 4.50 -8.34 -21.83
C ARG A 201 4.83 -7.02 -21.15
N ASP A 202 3.95 -6.54 -20.27
CA ASP A 202 4.18 -5.30 -19.52
C ASP A 202 5.35 -5.45 -18.54
N LEU A 203 5.48 -6.60 -17.87
CA LEU A 203 6.64 -6.93 -17.03
C LEU A 203 7.92 -6.91 -17.86
N TYR A 204 7.93 -7.54 -19.03
CA TYR A 204 9.09 -7.58 -19.90
C TYR A 204 9.50 -6.17 -20.36
N ALA A 205 8.54 -5.34 -20.77
CA ALA A 205 8.78 -3.94 -21.13
C ALA A 205 9.35 -3.13 -19.95
N LEU A 206 8.82 -3.34 -18.74
CA LEU A 206 9.31 -2.71 -17.51
C LEU A 206 10.76 -3.12 -17.21
N LEU A 207 11.08 -4.41 -17.34
CA LEU A 207 12.42 -4.95 -17.15
C LEU A 207 13.43 -4.46 -18.19
N GLN A 208 13.00 -3.98 -19.36
CA GLN A 208 13.90 -3.34 -20.33
C GLN A 208 14.20 -1.87 -19.99
N SER A 209 13.36 -1.20 -19.19
CA SER A 209 13.53 0.19 -18.76
C SER A 209 14.44 0.36 -17.53
N LEU A 210 15.57 -0.35 -17.51
CA LEU A 210 16.47 -0.63 -16.37
C LEU A 210 17.00 0.54 -15.51
N PRO A 211 17.21 1.80 -15.96
CA PRO A 211 17.93 2.76 -15.11
C PRO A 211 17.21 3.13 -13.80
N VAL A 212 15.88 2.95 -13.70
CA VAL A 212 15.10 3.32 -12.50
C VAL A 212 14.86 2.15 -11.53
N LEU A 213 14.83 0.91 -12.01
CA LEU A 213 14.65 -0.29 -11.16
C LEU A 213 15.92 -0.70 -10.40
N ALA A 214 17.04 0.00 -10.63
CA ALA A 214 18.31 -0.22 -9.95
C ALA A 214 18.30 0.19 -8.47
N ASP A 215 17.22 0.83 -7.99
CA ASP A 215 17.04 1.07 -6.57
C ASP A 215 16.75 -0.25 -5.82
N ARG A 216 17.58 -0.51 -4.81
CA ARG A 216 18.17 -1.84 -4.53
C ARG A 216 17.22 -2.93 -3.98
N ARG A 217 15.90 -2.73 -3.97
CA ARG A 217 14.94 -3.67 -3.35
C ARG A 217 13.64 -3.92 -4.12
N LEU A 218 13.25 -3.04 -5.06
CA LEU A 218 11.96 -3.18 -5.75
C LEU A 218 11.94 -4.37 -6.72
N LEU A 219 12.97 -4.47 -7.56
CA LEU A 219 13.06 -5.52 -8.57
C LEU A 219 13.09 -6.95 -7.96
N PRO A 220 13.92 -7.25 -6.94
CA PRO A 220 13.88 -8.56 -6.29
C PRO A 220 12.52 -8.90 -5.65
N ASP A 221 11.85 -7.92 -5.04
CA ASP A 221 10.53 -8.12 -4.42
C ASP A 221 9.44 -8.35 -5.48
N LEU A 222 9.49 -7.60 -6.60
CA LEU A 222 8.59 -7.79 -7.74
C LEU A 222 8.75 -9.17 -8.36
N ILE A 223 9.98 -9.59 -8.67
CA ILE A 223 10.25 -10.91 -9.23
C ILE A 223 9.81 -12.02 -8.28
N ARG A 224 10.06 -11.86 -6.97
CA ARG A 224 9.58 -12.80 -5.94
C ARG A 224 8.05 -12.87 -5.92
N ARG A 225 7.36 -11.73 -5.98
CA ARG A 225 5.89 -11.65 -5.98
C ARG A 225 5.27 -12.32 -7.21
N ILE A 226 5.85 -12.08 -8.38
CA ILE A 226 5.41 -12.71 -9.64
C ILE A 226 5.66 -14.22 -9.58
N SER A 227 6.84 -14.64 -9.16
CA SER A 227 7.22 -16.07 -9.10
C SER A 227 6.37 -16.86 -8.10
N ASN A 228 5.97 -16.23 -6.99
CA ASN A 228 5.10 -16.83 -5.98
C ASN A 228 3.61 -16.75 -6.36
N SER A 229 3.26 -16.04 -7.45
CA SER A 229 1.90 -16.09 -7.98
C SER A 229 1.62 -17.46 -8.57
N ARG A 230 0.38 -17.92 -8.43
CA ARG A 230 -0.13 -19.11 -9.13
C ARG A 230 -0.02 -19.01 -10.66
N PHE A 231 0.13 -17.80 -11.18
CA PHE A 231 0.30 -17.51 -12.61
C PHE A 231 1.75 -17.20 -12.99
N GLY A 232 2.69 -17.26 -12.05
CA GLY A 232 4.06 -16.81 -12.25
C GLY A 232 4.75 -17.44 -13.46
N GLN A 233 4.56 -18.75 -13.67
CA GLN A 233 5.13 -19.45 -14.84
C GLN A 233 4.56 -18.94 -16.18
N ALA A 234 3.26 -18.68 -16.25
CA ALA A 234 2.61 -18.14 -17.44
C ALA A 234 3.07 -16.70 -17.71
N ILE A 235 3.17 -15.88 -16.66
CA ILE A 235 3.64 -14.49 -16.76
C ILE A 235 5.10 -14.42 -17.22
N LEU A 236 5.98 -15.26 -16.65
CA LEU A 236 7.42 -15.26 -16.96
C LEU A 236 7.75 -15.88 -18.32
N SER A 237 6.82 -16.65 -18.91
CA SER A 237 6.99 -17.26 -20.24
C SER A 237 6.40 -16.43 -21.37
N ALA A 238 5.48 -15.50 -21.07
CA ALA A 238 4.98 -14.53 -22.03
C ALA A 238 6.09 -13.53 -22.41
N ARG A 239 6.42 -13.47 -23.71
CA ARG A 239 7.43 -12.58 -24.30
C ARG A 239 6.79 -11.65 -25.30
#